data_AF-A0A1V0Q1M0-F1
#
_entry.id   AF-A0A1V0Q1M0-F1
#
_cell.length_a   1.000
_cell.length_b   1.000
_cell.length_c   1.000
_cell.angle_alpha   90.00
_cell.angle_beta   90.00
_cell.angle_gamma   90.00
#
_symmetry.space_group_name_H-M   'P 1'
#
loop_
_entity.id
_entity.type
_entity.pdbx_description
1 polymer ?
#
loop_
_entity_poly.entity_id
_entity_poly.type
_entity_poly.pdbx_seq_one_letter_code
_entity_poly.pdbx_strand_id
1 'polypeptide(L)'
;MSALEAEAPEAALVEFGTVLLHDILSDRAVALNRVAAADMGGETGRAIAAAGRESVLPLLTDLLCRIYPDAGQPEALAALFIDLLVGDQQLRRVIGTLPAPDLGDCKARSERAVRIFHAIIETGADIGVHP
;
A
#
# COMPACT_ATOMS: atom_id res chain seq x y z
N MET A 1 6.19 13.32 -33.17
CA MET A 1 5.81 13.13 -31.74
C MET A 1 5.64 11.64 -31.54
N SER A 2 6.72 11.00 -31.11
CA SER A 2 6.81 9.53 -31.04
C SER A 2 5.93 9.03 -29.91
N ALA A 3 5.15 7.99 -30.20
CA ALA A 3 4.41 7.16 -29.26
C ALA A 3 5.37 6.43 -28.32
N LEU A 4 6.00 7.17 -27.41
CA LEU A 4 6.52 6.61 -26.17
C LEU A 4 5.28 6.29 -25.36
N GLU A 5 5.04 4.98 -25.25
CA GLU A 5 4.03 4.33 -24.42
C GLU A 5 3.79 5.16 -23.15
N ALA A 6 2.65 5.85 -23.11
CA ALA A 6 2.12 6.26 -21.83
C ALA A 6 1.76 4.94 -21.15
N GLU A 7 2.68 4.44 -20.33
CA GLU A 7 2.41 3.33 -19.42
C GLU A 7 1.04 3.57 -18.83
N ALA A 8 0.16 2.58 -19.00
CA ALA A 8 -1.20 2.64 -18.50
C ALA A 8 -1.12 3.14 -17.06
N PRO A 9 -1.87 4.17 -16.65
CA PRO A 9 -1.67 4.82 -15.35
C PRO A 9 -1.74 3.86 -14.16
N GLU A 10 -2.38 2.70 -14.35
CA GLU A 10 -2.39 1.54 -13.45
C GLU A 10 -1.01 0.88 -13.25
N ALA A 11 -0.13 0.91 -14.25
CA ALA A 11 1.22 0.36 -14.18
C ALA A 11 2.08 1.09 -13.13
N ALA A 12 1.95 2.42 -13.03
CA ALA A 12 2.62 3.20 -11.98
C ALA A 12 2.12 2.81 -10.59
N LEU A 13 0.82 2.53 -10.44
CA LEU A 13 0.24 2.06 -9.18
C LEU A 13 0.68 0.63 -8.85
N VAL A 14 0.82 -0.24 -9.86
CA VAL A 14 1.38 -1.59 -9.70
C VAL A 14 2.83 -1.52 -9.21
N GLU A 15 3.66 -0.69 -9.83
CA GLU A 15 5.06 -0.51 -9.44
C GLU A 15 5.17 0.04 -8.03
N PHE A 16 4.42 1.11 -7.72
CA PHE A 16 4.35 1.68 -6.37
C PHE A 16 4.00 0.61 -5.32
N GLY A 17 2.92 -0.15 -5.57
CA GLY A 17 2.49 -1.21 -4.65
C GLY A 17 3.51 -2.34 -4.53
N THR A 18 4.21 -2.68 -5.60
CA THR A 18 5.26 -3.72 -5.61
C THR A 18 6.42 -3.33 -4.70
N VAL A 19 6.95 -2.11 -4.87
CA VAL A 19 8.06 -1.58 -4.09
C VAL A 19 7.65 -1.42 -2.62
N LEU A 20 6.48 -0.83 -2.36
CA LEU A 20 5.96 -0.66 -1.01
C LEU A 20 5.83 -2.00 -0.28
N LEU A 21 5.23 -3.00 -0.93
CA LEU A 21 5.00 -4.30 -0.32
C LEU A 21 6.31 -5.05 -0.03
N HIS A 22 7.29 -4.98 -0.95
CA HIS A 22 8.61 -5.54 -0.73
C HIS A 22 9.33 -4.89 0.47
N ASP A 23 9.22 -3.57 0.63
CA ASP A 23 9.86 -2.85 1.73
C ASP A 23 9.22 -3.17 3.10
N ILE A 24 7.89 -3.10 3.20
CA ILE A 24 7.19 -3.31 4.49
C ILE A 24 7.19 -4.77 4.95
N LEU A 25 7.42 -5.74 4.03
CA LEU A 25 7.53 -7.15 4.35
C LEU A 25 8.99 -7.63 4.48
N SER A 26 9.96 -6.73 4.33
CA SER A 26 11.38 -7.01 4.53
C SER A 26 11.69 -7.46 5.96
N ASP A 27 12.77 -8.23 6.13
CA ASP A 27 13.19 -8.68 7.47
C ASP A 27 13.50 -7.50 8.42
N ARG A 28 14.00 -6.39 7.87
CA ARG A 28 14.23 -5.15 8.63
C ARG A 28 12.91 -4.57 9.14
N ALA A 29 11.93 -4.37 8.26
CA ALA A 29 10.63 -3.82 8.64
C ALA A 29 9.94 -4.73 9.68
N VAL A 30 10.04 -6.05 9.49
CA VAL A 30 9.50 -7.04 10.43
C VAL A 30 10.18 -6.96 11.81
N ALA A 31 11.50 -6.85 11.85
CA ALA A 31 12.24 -6.71 13.10
C ALA A 31 11.83 -5.43 13.86
N LEU A 32 11.70 -4.30 13.17
CA LEU A 32 11.25 -3.04 13.76
C LEU A 32 9.83 -3.15 14.32
N ASN A 33 8.91 -3.75 13.56
CA ASN A 33 7.52 -3.93 14.01
C ASN A 33 7.43 -4.88 15.22
N ARG A 34 8.30 -5.89 15.33
CA ARG A 34 8.37 -6.75 16.53
C ARG A 34 8.83 -5.99 17.77
N VAL A 35 9.84 -5.13 17.63
CA VAL A 35 10.30 -4.27 18.73
C VAL A 35 9.18 -3.32 19.15
N ALA A 36 8.52 -2.69 18.18
CA ALA A 36 7.37 -1.82 18.44
C ALA A 36 6.22 -2.52 19.16
N ALA A 37 5.90 -3.75 18.74
CA ALA A 37 4.83 -4.55 19.35
C ALA A 37 5.16 -5.00 20.79
N ALA A 38 6.44 -5.11 21.13
CA ALA A 38 6.89 -5.43 22.49
C ALA A 38 7.00 -4.20 23.41
N ASP A 39 6.94 -2.99 22.86
CA ASP A 39 7.02 -1.73 23.61
C ASP A 39 5.65 -1.36 24.20
N MET A 40 5.49 -1.61 25.50
CA MET A 40 4.26 -1.28 26.26
C MET A 40 3.97 0.22 26.34
N GLY A 41 4.96 1.10 26.11
CA GLY A 41 4.78 2.56 26.09
C GLY A 41 4.32 3.11 24.73
N GLY A 42 4.45 2.30 23.67
CA GLY A 42 4.04 2.63 22.31
C GLY A 42 4.82 3.77 21.66
N GLU A 43 5.91 4.25 22.26
CA GLU A 43 6.74 5.33 21.71
C GLU A 43 7.42 4.87 20.43
N THR A 44 7.95 3.64 20.45
CA THR A 44 8.58 3.01 19.28
C THR A 44 7.58 2.84 18.14
N GLY A 45 6.35 2.40 18.46
CA GLY A 45 5.28 2.25 17.49
C GLY A 45 4.88 3.58 16.85
N ARG A 46 4.73 4.65 17.64
CA ARG A 46 4.43 5.99 17.13
C ARG A 46 5.53 6.52 16.23
N ALA A 47 6.80 6.36 16.62
CA ALA A 47 7.93 6.80 15.81
C ALA A 47 8.00 6.08 14.45
N ILE A 48 7.74 4.77 14.43
CA ILE A 48 7.71 3.99 13.19
C ILE A 48 6.51 4.36 12.31
N ALA A 49 5.34 4.61 12.89
CA ALA A 49 4.16 5.05 12.13
C ALA A 49 4.41 6.39 11.43
N ALA A 50 4.99 7.36 12.15
CA ALA A 50 5.34 8.68 11.63
C ALA A 50 6.36 8.62 10.49
N ALA A 51 7.41 7.80 10.65
CA ALA A 51 8.44 7.65 9.62
C ALA A 51 8.03 6.72 8.46
N GLY A 52 6.90 6.01 8.59
CA GLY A 52 6.44 5.00 7.65
C GLY A 52 5.14 5.42 6.99
N ARG A 53 4.01 4.85 7.46
CA ARG A 53 2.69 5.04 6.85
C ARG A 53 2.32 6.52 6.64
N GLU A 54 2.63 7.37 7.61
CA GLU A 54 2.31 8.81 7.54
C GLU A 54 3.11 9.54 6.44
N SER A 55 4.29 9.05 6.08
CA SER A 55 5.09 9.58 4.96
C SER A 55 4.69 9.00 3.59
N VAL A 56 4.17 7.78 3.56
CA VAL A 56 3.81 7.06 2.31
C VAL A 56 2.43 7.47 1.81
N LEU A 57 1.47 7.67 2.71
CA LEU A 57 0.09 8.03 2.33
C LEU A 57 0.01 9.27 1.43
N PRO A 58 0.70 10.39 1.71
CA PRO A 58 0.67 11.56 0.83
C PRO A 58 1.16 11.27 -0.60
N LEU A 59 2.21 10.46 -0.74
CA LEU A 59 2.75 10.09 -2.05
C LEU A 59 1.76 9.25 -2.87
N LEU A 60 1.06 8.34 -2.20
CA LEU A 60 0.00 7.53 -2.81
C LEU A 60 -1.20 8.39 -3.18
N THR A 61 -1.64 9.29 -2.29
CA THR A 61 -2.72 10.24 -2.56
C THR A 61 -2.42 11.07 -3.82
N ASP A 62 -1.22 11.64 -3.92
CA ASP A 62 -0.78 12.41 -5.08
C ASP A 62 -0.78 11.58 -6.38
N LEU A 63 -0.35 10.31 -6.30
CA LEU A 63 -0.38 9.39 -7.43
C LEU A 63 -1.83 9.10 -7.86
N LEU A 64 -2.72 8.82 -6.91
CA LEU A 64 -4.13 8.53 -7.18
C LEU A 64 -4.87 9.73 -7.76
N CYS A 65 -4.57 10.95 -7.33
CA CYS A 65 -5.11 12.18 -7.94
C CYS A 65 -4.75 12.31 -9.43
N ARG A 66 -3.61 11.77 -9.86
CA ARG A 66 -3.19 11.80 -11.27
C ARG A 66 -3.84 10.70 -12.09
N ILE A 67 -4.05 9.52 -11.49
CA ILE A 67 -4.64 8.35 -12.16
C ILE A 67 -6.17 8.48 -12.23
N TYR A 68 -6.80 8.96 -11.16
CA TYR A 68 -8.25 9.06 -10.98
C TYR A 68 -8.67 10.48 -10.57
N PRO A 69 -8.50 11.48 -11.45
CA PRO A 69 -8.75 12.89 -11.11
C PRO A 69 -10.18 13.19 -10.65
N ASP A 70 -11.15 12.37 -11.07
CA ASP A 70 -12.58 12.57 -10.79
C ASP A 70 -13.11 11.69 -9.64
N ALA A 71 -12.31 10.80 -9.06
CA ALA A 71 -12.80 9.79 -8.12
C ALA A 71 -13.22 10.34 -6.74
N GLY A 72 -12.86 11.59 -6.43
CA GLY A 72 -13.14 12.22 -5.13
C GLY A 72 -12.44 11.51 -3.95
N GLN A 73 -12.32 12.19 -2.81
CA GLN A 73 -11.79 11.60 -1.54
C GLN A 73 -10.46 10.83 -1.69
N PRO A 74 -9.39 11.45 -2.21
CA PRO A 74 -8.17 10.74 -2.60
C PRO A 74 -7.44 10.07 -1.42
N GLU A 75 -7.56 10.60 -0.20
CA GLU A 75 -7.01 9.99 1.02
C GLU A 75 -7.71 8.68 1.39
N ALA A 76 -9.02 8.62 1.19
CA ALA A 76 -9.79 7.41 1.43
C ALA A 76 -9.47 6.32 0.41
N LEU A 77 -9.30 6.73 -0.85
CA LEU A 77 -8.83 5.84 -1.92
C LEU A 77 -7.42 5.32 -1.65
N ALA A 78 -6.52 6.16 -1.14
CA ALA A 78 -5.19 5.74 -0.70
C ALA A 78 -5.27 4.71 0.43
N ALA A 79 -6.10 4.95 1.45
CA ALA A 79 -6.30 3.99 2.54
C ALA A 79 -6.86 2.64 2.03
N LEU A 80 -7.89 2.68 1.19
CA LEU A 80 -8.48 1.49 0.58
C LEU A 80 -7.45 0.70 -0.23
N PHE A 81 -6.63 1.38 -1.05
CA PHE A 81 -5.57 0.73 -1.81
C PHE A 81 -4.56 0.02 -0.89
N ILE A 82 -4.14 0.66 0.20
CA ILE A 82 -3.24 0.06 1.19
C ILE A 82 -3.87 -1.19 1.82
N ASP A 83 -5.15 -1.15 2.19
CA ASP A 83 -5.85 -2.30 2.76
C ASP A 83 -5.92 -3.45 1.74
N LEU A 84 -6.26 -3.13 0.48
CA LEU A 84 -6.28 -4.09 -0.61
C LEU A 84 -4.91 -4.63 -0.96
N LEU A 85 -3.82 -3.89 -0.78
CA LEU A 85 -2.45 -4.29 -1.08
C LEU A 85 -1.85 -5.16 0.03
N VAL A 86 -1.96 -4.70 1.28
CA VAL A 86 -1.28 -5.30 2.43
C VAL A 86 -2.08 -6.47 2.99
N GLY A 87 -3.39 -6.30 3.19
CA GLY A 87 -4.22 -7.25 3.94
C GLY A 87 -3.61 -7.54 5.32
N ASP A 88 -3.51 -8.82 5.69
CA ASP A 88 -2.90 -9.27 6.95
C ASP A 88 -1.42 -9.69 6.82
N GLN A 89 -0.79 -9.49 5.64
CA GLN A 89 0.53 -10.05 5.35
C GLN A 89 1.62 -9.52 6.29
N GLN A 90 1.58 -8.23 6.63
CA GLN A 90 2.56 -7.63 7.54
C GLN A 90 2.45 -8.24 8.94
N LEU A 91 1.22 -8.45 9.44
CA LEU A 91 0.99 -9.15 10.71
C LEU A 91 1.53 -10.58 10.64
N ARG A 92 1.21 -11.32 9.57
CA ARG A 92 1.68 -12.70 9.39
C ARG A 92 3.20 -12.82 9.31
N ARG A 93 3.89 -11.86 8.68
CA ARG A 93 5.36 -11.74 8.72
C ARG A 93 5.86 -11.51 10.14
N VAL A 94 5.25 -10.56 10.86
CA VAL A 94 5.60 -10.23 12.26
C VAL A 94 5.46 -11.44 13.17
N ILE A 95 4.38 -12.22 13.08
CA ILE A 95 4.19 -13.42 13.91
C ILE A 95 4.86 -14.69 13.36
N GLY A 96 5.56 -14.59 12.23
CA GLY A 96 6.34 -15.70 11.66
C GLY A 96 5.53 -16.76 10.92
N THR A 97 4.31 -16.46 10.49
CA THR A 97 3.42 -17.37 9.74
C THR A 97 3.43 -17.13 8.23
N LEU A 98 4.31 -16.23 7.75
CA LEU A 98 4.55 -15.95 6.34
C LEU A 98 6.07 -15.72 6.11
N PRO A 99 6.70 -16.38 5.12
CA PRO A 99 8.07 -16.06 4.71
C PRO A 99 8.15 -14.71 4.01
N ALA A 100 9.36 -14.18 3.80
CA ALA A 100 9.54 -12.96 3.02
C ALA A 100 9.15 -13.24 1.55
N PRO A 101 8.24 -12.44 0.96
CA PRO A 101 7.95 -12.55 -0.47
C PRO A 101 9.13 -12.04 -1.29
N ASP A 102 9.29 -12.58 -2.49
CA ASP A 102 10.19 -11.97 -3.47
C ASP A 102 9.48 -10.84 -4.25
N LEU A 103 10.21 -10.16 -5.14
CA LEU A 103 9.64 -9.09 -5.96
C LEU A 103 8.53 -9.56 -6.91
N GLY A 104 8.58 -10.82 -7.36
CA GLY A 104 7.55 -11.41 -8.22
C GLY A 104 6.25 -11.63 -7.46
N ASP A 105 6.32 -12.16 -6.24
CA ASP A 105 5.19 -12.30 -5.33
C ASP A 105 4.57 -10.93 -5.02
N CYS A 106 5.40 -9.93 -4.72
CA CYS A 106 4.95 -8.57 -4.46
C CYS A 106 4.24 -7.96 -5.68
N LYS A 107 4.78 -8.18 -6.89
CA LYS A 107 4.19 -7.69 -8.14
C LYS A 107 2.84 -8.33 -8.40
N ALA A 108 2.73 -9.65 -8.29
CA ALA A 108 1.47 -10.36 -8.46
C ALA A 108 0.40 -9.90 -7.45
N ARG A 109 0.80 -9.64 -6.20
CA ARG A 109 -0.08 -9.10 -5.16
C ARG A 109 -0.55 -7.69 -5.48
N SER A 110 0.34 -6.84 -5.99
CA SER A 110 0.07 -5.47 -6.41
C SER A 110 -0.88 -5.43 -7.60
N GLU A 111 -0.63 -6.23 -8.66
CA GLU A 111 -1.52 -6.39 -9.80
C GLU A 111 -2.92 -6.84 -9.40
N ARG A 112 -3.03 -7.77 -8.44
CA ARG A 112 -4.34 -8.16 -7.88
C ARG A 112 -5.02 -7.01 -7.16
N ALA A 113 -4.30 -6.24 -6.34
CA ALA A 113 -4.85 -5.11 -5.61
C ALA A 113 -5.36 -4.02 -6.56
N VAL A 114 -4.55 -3.64 -7.56
CA VAL A 114 -4.90 -2.65 -8.57
C VAL A 114 -6.14 -3.06 -9.36
N ARG A 115 -6.25 -4.32 -9.80
CA ARG A 115 -7.45 -4.80 -10.51
C ARG A 115 -8.72 -4.68 -9.67
N ILE A 116 -8.67 -5.05 -8.39
CA ILE A 116 -9.83 -4.96 -7.49
C ILE A 116 -10.17 -3.49 -7.23
N PHE A 117 -9.15 -2.67 -6.96
CA PHE A 117 -9.28 -1.25 -6.70
C PHE A 117 -9.92 -0.52 -7.88
N HIS A 118 -9.44 -0.77 -9.10
CA HIS A 118 -10.00 -0.21 -10.33
C HIS A 118 -11.48 -0.58 -10.49
N ALA A 119 -11.84 -1.86 -10.29
CA ALA A 119 -13.23 -2.31 -10.37
C ALA A 119 -14.14 -1.62 -9.32
N ILE A 120 -13.64 -1.38 -8.12
CA ILE A 120 -14.39 -0.64 -7.08
C ILE A 120 -14.64 0.81 -7.53
N ILE A 121 -13.62 1.49 -8.05
CA ILE A 121 -13.75 2.87 -8.55
C ILE A 121 -14.75 2.94 -9.70
N GLU A 122 -14.64 2.05 -10.70
CA GLU A 122 -15.53 2.04 -11.87
C GLU A 122 -17.01 1.80 -11.51
N THR A 123 -17.27 1.02 -10.47
CA THR A 123 -18.65 0.75 -10.02
C THR A 123 -19.26 1.91 -9.24
N GLY A 124 -18.47 2.93 -8.86
CA GLY A 124 -18.93 4.04 -8.03
C GLY A 124 -19.41 3.59 -6.65
N ALA A 125 -18.90 2.47 -6.16
CA ALA A 125 -19.28 1.94 -4.86
C ALA A 125 -18.91 2.96 -3.76
N ASP A 126 -19.83 3.17 -2.81
CA ASP A 126 -19.53 3.96 -1.62
C ASP A 126 -18.47 3.21 -0.80
N ILE A 127 -17.27 3.78 -0.76
CA ILE A 127 -16.11 3.23 -0.08
C ILE A 127 -16.18 3.39 1.44
N GLY A 128 -17.27 3.96 1.99
CA GLY A 128 -17.61 3.89 3.40
C GLY A 128 -16.48 4.37 4.31
N VAL A 129 -16.06 5.63 4.12
CA VAL A 129 -14.94 6.20 4.88
C VAL A 129 -15.44 6.63 6.25
N HIS A 130 -15.20 5.81 7.27
CA HIS A 130 -15.31 6.27 8.65
C HIS A 130 -13.94 6.77 9.15
N PRO A 131 -13.90 7.99 9.74
CA PRO A 131 -12.67 8.59 10.25
C PRO A 131 -12.06 7.81 11.43
#